data_AF-A0A7S1PX95-F1
#
_entry.id   AF-A0A7S1PX95-F1
#
_cell.length_a   1.000
_cell.length_b   1.000
_cell.length_c   1.000
_cell.angle_alpha   90.00
_cell.angle_beta   90.00
_cell.angle_gamma   90.00
#
_symmetry.space_group_name_H-M   'P 1'
#
loop_
_entity.id
_entity.type
_entity.pdbx_description
1 polymer ?
#
loop_
_entity_poly.entity_id
_entity_poly.type
_entity_poly.pdbx_seq_one_letter_code
_entity_poly.pdbx_strand_id
1 'polypeptide(L)'
;TAEGLSRSSSEVQLDTPTPSPRSAPLAHDPDLWYIHGAAYDLSGFVAKHPGGQLAILSGRGRDCTALFESYHPWNDHHRRVLKAFGPAPPPPDPFYEDLKASVRELFPGGSKDAKMRWQCLLRLALLWCVMVWLFFYVQSPLACAAAGVLMGTVGTRLAHEGGHYQVSSKEWVNRLCLFLGYFPTGPSMAWHYRHVISHHAHTNQEHDVDVEAIWVVDLLPTWLKVIALAVLPVGSVFELGPKSLVNFFVLRSFGGERVDWRLGGLLIEVPIWLVVHWFFGPPCIGYICMWFTAGAIFMPCSQVAHAIIFPTVQKHASWARMQVAESCDFAADSEFWYHLAFGLTMQVEHHLFPGIGHHCYARMRPIVSEVCKKHGVEYTHISAGKAFNALWRRWAYGELMPLAA
;
A
#
# COMPACT_ATOMS: atom_id res chain seq x y z
N THR A 1 -9.55 36.44 -48.51
CA THR A 1 -10.48 35.69 -47.65
C THR A 1 -9.93 34.30 -47.43
N ALA A 2 -9.18 34.11 -46.36
CA ALA A 2 -8.70 32.82 -45.89
C ALA A 2 -8.40 32.95 -44.38
N GLU A 3 -9.47 33.02 -43.58
CA GLU A 3 -9.46 32.60 -42.18
C GLU A 3 -9.20 31.08 -42.19
N GLY A 4 -8.40 30.44 -41.33
CA GLY A 4 -8.06 30.73 -39.95
C GLY A 4 -8.26 29.43 -39.18
N LEU A 5 -7.23 28.58 -39.10
CA LEU A 5 -7.20 27.37 -38.26
C LEU A 5 -5.75 27.10 -37.82
N SER A 6 -5.23 27.92 -36.91
CA SER A 6 -4.09 27.53 -36.08
C SER A 6 -4.63 26.78 -34.86
N ARG A 7 -4.42 25.47 -34.80
CA ARG A 7 -4.58 24.70 -33.57
C ARG A 7 -3.43 25.08 -32.65
N SER A 8 -3.69 25.84 -31.58
CA SER A 8 -2.73 26.00 -30.49
C SER A 8 -2.68 24.69 -29.71
N SER A 9 -1.58 23.96 -29.83
CA SER A 9 -1.17 22.95 -28.86
C SER A 9 -0.78 23.67 -27.57
N SER A 10 -1.70 23.77 -26.61
CA SER A 10 -1.33 24.13 -25.24
C SER A 10 -0.57 22.94 -24.65
N GLU A 11 0.76 22.96 -24.73
CA GLU A 11 1.60 22.19 -23.83
C GLU A 11 1.27 22.63 -22.39
N VAL A 12 0.56 21.79 -21.65
CA VAL A 12 0.48 21.92 -20.21
C VAL A 12 1.87 21.61 -19.67
N GLN A 13 2.65 22.65 -19.35
CA GLN A 13 3.84 22.51 -18.52
C GLN A 13 3.39 21.96 -17.17
N LEU A 14 3.57 20.65 -16.97
CA LEU A 14 3.51 20.03 -15.66
C LEU A 14 4.79 20.46 -14.94
N ASP A 15 4.72 21.56 -14.19
CA ASP A 15 5.80 21.98 -13.31
C ASP A 15 6.19 20.82 -12.39
N THR A 16 7.48 20.50 -12.37
CA THR A 16 8.02 19.54 -11.41
C THR A 16 7.73 20.07 -10.00
N PRO A 17 7.01 19.33 -9.14
CA PRO A 17 6.65 19.84 -7.83
C PRO A 17 7.94 20.06 -7.03
N THR A 18 8.20 21.30 -6.65
CA THR A 18 9.16 21.62 -5.61
C THR A 18 8.56 21.10 -4.29
N PRO A 19 9.29 20.28 -3.51
CA PRO A 19 8.77 19.81 -2.24
C PRO A 19 8.44 21.02 -1.36
N SER A 20 7.17 21.16 -1.00
CA SER A 20 6.74 22.13 0.00
C SER A 20 7.49 21.83 1.30
N PRO A 21 7.87 22.85 2.10
CA PRO A 21 8.37 22.57 3.43
C PRO A 21 7.27 21.82 4.19
N ARG A 22 7.57 20.56 4.59
CA ARG A 22 6.68 19.72 5.39
C ARG A 22 6.06 20.58 6.49
N SER A 23 4.74 20.83 6.40
CA SER A 23 4.05 21.47 7.51
C SER A 23 4.28 20.62 8.75
N ALA A 24 4.70 21.23 9.86
CA ALA A 24 4.94 20.48 11.08
C ALA A 24 3.63 19.78 11.45
N PRO A 25 3.61 18.43 11.60
CA PRO A 25 2.38 17.75 11.95
C PRO A 25 1.83 18.38 13.23
N LEU A 26 0.51 18.65 13.25
CA LEU A 26 -0.19 19.04 14.48
C LEU A 26 0.28 18.08 15.57
N ALA A 27 0.80 18.61 16.68
CA ALA A 27 1.32 17.81 17.77
C ALA A 27 0.15 17.07 18.45
N HIS A 28 -0.24 15.94 17.86
CA HIS A 28 -1.26 15.05 18.38
C HIS A 28 -0.75 14.43 19.68
N ASP A 29 -1.63 14.36 20.68
CA ASP A 29 -1.37 13.63 21.91
C ASP A 29 -1.13 12.15 21.56
N PRO A 30 0.01 11.56 21.94
CA PRO A 30 0.36 10.20 21.56
C PRO A 30 -0.51 9.11 22.19
N ASP A 31 -1.32 9.44 23.18
CA ASP A 31 -2.22 8.48 23.82
C ASP A 31 -3.68 8.62 23.35
N LEU A 32 -3.99 9.58 22.47
CA LEU A 32 -5.34 9.80 21.91
C LEU A 32 -5.46 9.38 20.43
N TRP A 33 -6.70 9.25 19.95
CA TRP A 33 -7.04 8.96 18.56
C TRP A 33 -7.75 10.16 17.95
N TYR A 34 -7.36 10.56 16.75
CA TYR A 34 -7.98 11.70 16.06
C TYR A 34 -8.82 11.21 14.89
N ILE A 35 -10.12 11.50 14.92
CA ILE A 35 -11.09 11.06 13.90
C ILE A 35 -11.98 12.25 13.55
N HIS A 36 -11.99 12.64 12.27
CA HIS A 36 -12.69 13.82 11.76
C HIS A 36 -12.36 15.10 12.55
N GLY A 37 -11.09 15.28 12.90
CA GLY A 37 -10.58 16.44 13.64
C GLY A 37 -10.88 16.45 15.16
N ALA A 38 -11.68 15.50 15.67
CA ALA A 38 -11.94 15.36 17.10
C ALA A 38 -10.99 14.33 17.74
N ALA A 39 -10.62 14.57 19.00
CA ALA A 39 -9.79 13.65 19.79
C ALA A 39 -10.65 12.72 20.65
N TYR A 40 -10.26 11.44 20.74
CA TYR A 40 -10.96 10.40 21.49
C TYR A 40 -9.96 9.60 22.32
N ASP A 41 -10.31 9.32 23.58
CA ASP A 41 -9.60 8.31 24.37
C ASP A 41 -10.27 6.95 24.18
N LEU A 42 -9.64 6.07 23.40
CA LEU A 42 -10.13 4.73 23.13
C LEU A 42 -9.40 3.65 23.94
N SER A 43 -8.60 4.03 24.95
CA SER A 43 -7.77 3.11 25.74
C SER A 43 -8.59 1.98 26.35
N GLY A 44 -9.77 2.29 26.90
CA GLY A 44 -10.70 1.31 27.48
C GLY A 44 -11.41 0.40 26.47
N PHE A 45 -11.29 0.70 25.17
CA PHE A 45 -11.88 -0.07 24.07
C PHE A 45 -10.87 -0.96 23.35
N VAL A 46 -9.55 -0.74 23.53
CA VAL A 46 -8.49 -1.47 22.80
C VAL A 46 -8.66 -2.98 22.87
N ALA A 47 -8.86 -3.53 24.07
CA ALA A 47 -9.03 -4.98 24.27
C ALA A 47 -10.37 -5.53 23.76
N LYS A 48 -11.35 -4.66 23.46
CA LYS A 48 -12.70 -5.02 23.00
C LYS A 48 -12.88 -4.83 21.50
N HIS A 49 -11.90 -4.24 20.82
CA HIS A 49 -12.01 -3.91 19.41
C HIS A 49 -12.14 -5.19 18.56
N PRO A 50 -13.23 -5.36 17.76
CA PRO A 50 -13.45 -6.59 17.00
C PRO A 50 -12.38 -6.89 15.95
N GLY A 51 -11.72 -5.87 15.41
CA GLY A 51 -10.61 -6.01 14.47
C GLY A 51 -9.27 -6.37 15.14
N GLY A 52 -9.23 -6.42 16.47
CA GLY A 52 -8.01 -6.69 17.22
C GLY A 52 -7.28 -5.45 17.70
N GLN A 53 -6.25 -5.66 18.53
CA GLN A 53 -5.50 -4.59 19.19
C GLN A 53 -4.61 -3.83 18.20
N LEU A 54 -3.97 -4.55 17.25
CA LEU A 54 -3.15 -3.93 16.21
C LEU A 54 -3.96 -2.91 15.40
N ALA A 55 -5.19 -3.24 15.03
CA ALA A 55 -6.04 -2.39 14.19
C ALA A 55 -6.36 -1.05 14.87
N ILE A 56 -6.77 -1.08 16.14
CA ILE A 56 -7.09 0.14 16.88
C ILE A 56 -5.84 0.93 17.25
N LEU A 57 -4.76 0.27 17.69
CA LEU A 57 -3.50 0.95 18.03
C LEU A 57 -2.85 1.62 16.80
N SER A 58 -3.14 1.13 15.59
CA SER A 58 -2.68 1.76 14.34
C SER A 58 -3.19 3.20 14.15
N GLY A 59 -4.28 3.59 14.83
CA GLY A 59 -4.78 4.96 14.79
C GLY A 59 -4.28 5.87 15.91
N ARG A 60 -3.54 5.34 16.89
CA ARG A 60 -3.19 6.10 18.10
C ARG A 60 -2.06 7.10 17.85
N GLY A 61 -2.25 8.32 18.35
CA GLY A 61 -1.27 9.41 18.25
C GLY A 61 -1.25 10.11 16.89
N ARG A 62 -2.29 9.92 16.07
CA ARG A 62 -2.39 10.44 14.69
C ARG A 62 -3.85 10.63 14.28
N ASP A 63 -4.06 11.31 13.15
CA ASP A 63 -5.34 11.27 12.44
C ASP A 63 -5.52 9.88 11.83
N CYS A 64 -6.58 9.18 12.24
CA CYS A 64 -6.91 7.87 11.75
C CYS A 64 -8.28 7.85 11.06
N THR A 65 -8.74 8.98 10.54
CA THR A 65 -10.02 9.10 9.83
C THR A 65 -10.10 8.15 8.65
N ALA A 66 -9.06 8.09 7.81
CA ALA A 66 -8.99 7.17 6.68
C ALA A 66 -9.13 5.70 7.13
N LEU A 67 -8.36 5.29 8.14
CA LEU A 67 -8.43 3.94 8.72
C LEU A 67 -9.82 3.64 9.31
N PHE A 68 -10.43 4.62 9.97
CA PHE A 68 -11.75 4.51 10.57
C PHE A 68 -12.84 4.34 9.49
N GLU A 69 -12.80 5.08 8.39
CA GLU A 69 -13.81 4.99 7.34
C GLU A 69 -13.64 3.77 6.43
N SER A 70 -12.41 3.45 6.03
CA SER A 70 -12.13 2.50 4.95
C SER A 70 -12.22 1.02 5.36
N TYR A 71 -11.97 0.72 6.63
CA TYR A 71 -12.05 -0.63 7.18
C TYR A 71 -13.43 -1.02 7.72
N HIS A 72 -14.40 -0.11 7.70
CA HIS A 72 -15.76 -0.36 8.17
C HIS A 72 -16.85 -0.23 7.06
N PRO A 73 -16.68 -0.87 5.88
CA PRO A 73 -17.61 -0.69 4.78
C PRO A 73 -18.95 -1.40 5.02
N TRP A 74 -19.07 -2.30 5.99
CA TRP A 74 -20.21 -3.21 6.13
C TRP A 74 -21.42 -2.64 6.87
N ASN A 75 -21.20 -1.74 7.84
CA ASN A 75 -22.28 -1.13 8.63
C ASN A 75 -21.75 0.04 9.48
N ASP A 76 -22.68 0.81 10.06
CA ASP A 76 -22.36 2.00 10.85
C ASP A 76 -22.14 1.71 12.35
N HIS A 77 -21.85 0.46 12.73
CA HIS A 77 -21.64 0.12 14.14
C HIS A 77 -20.44 0.90 14.73
N HIS A 78 -19.36 1.03 13.97
CA HIS A 78 -18.16 1.80 14.36
C HIS A 78 -18.49 3.25 14.75
N ARG A 79 -19.32 3.94 13.96
CA ARG A 79 -19.81 5.30 14.25
C ARG A 79 -20.73 5.35 15.48
N ARG A 80 -21.55 4.33 15.72
CA ARG A 80 -22.39 4.26 16.94
C ARG A 80 -21.57 4.05 18.21
N VAL A 81 -20.56 3.18 18.15
CA VAL A 81 -19.65 2.93 19.28
C VAL A 81 -18.87 4.20 19.62
N LEU A 82 -18.38 4.93 18.61
CA LEU A 82 -17.57 6.14 18.81
C LEU A 82 -18.32 7.24 19.59
N LYS A 83 -19.66 7.35 19.44
CA LYS A 83 -20.49 8.32 20.18
C LYS A 83 -20.40 8.18 21.71
N ALA A 84 -20.03 6.99 22.22
CA ALA A 84 -19.86 6.79 23.65
C ALA A 84 -18.54 7.40 24.20
N PHE A 85 -17.60 7.76 23.32
CA PHE A 85 -16.28 8.24 23.70
C PHE A 85 -16.05 9.73 23.41
N GLY A 86 -16.98 10.40 22.73
CA GLY A 86 -16.79 11.79 22.33
C GLY A 86 -17.88 12.30 21.37
N PRO A 87 -17.62 13.43 20.68
CA PRO A 87 -18.56 14.00 19.73
C PRO A 87 -18.88 13.02 18.60
N ALA A 88 -20.08 13.14 18.02
CA ALA A 88 -20.42 12.33 16.86
C ALA A 88 -19.60 12.78 15.64
N PRO A 89 -19.07 11.85 14.84
CA PRO A 89 -18.41 12.20 13.58
C PRO A 89 -19.42 12.84 12.61
N PRO A 90 -18.95 13.70 11.69
CA PRO A 90 -19.81 14.31 10.67
C PRO A 90 -20.48 13.25 9.79
N PRO A 91 -21.58 13.60 9.10
CA PRO A 91 -22.20 12.72 8.11
C PRO A 91 -21.16 12.19 7.10
N PRO A 92 -21.24 10.91 6.70
CA PRO A 92 -20.34 10.35 5.72
C PRO A 92 -20.52 11.01 4.34
N ASP A 93 -19.47 10.95 3.52
CA ASP A 93 -19.50 11.43 2.13
C ASP A 93 -20.53 10.63 1.31
N PRO A 94 -21.52 11.29 0.66
CA PRO A 94 -22.53 10.61 -0.15
C PRO A 94 -21.95 9.73 -1.27
N PHE A 95 -20.83 10.14 -1.87
CA PHE A 95 -20.16 9.32 -2.89
C PHE A 95 -19.66 8.00 -2.31
N TYR A 96 -19.01 8.06 -1.15
CA TYR A 96 -18.48 6.85 -0.51
C TYR A 96 -19.58 5.96 0.07
N GLU A 97 -20.69 6.51 0.53
CA GLU A 97 -21.83 5.71 0.98
C GLU A 97 -22.52 4.95 -0.17
N ASP A 98 -22.65 5.57 -1.35
CA ASP A 98 -23.15 4.87 -2.54
C ASP A 98 -22.20 3.71 -2.93
N LEU A 99 -20.89 3.92 -2.86
CA LEU A 99 -19.90 2.86 -3.08
C LEU A 99 -20.06 1.72 -2.06
N LYS A 100 -20.16 2.03 -0.76
CA LYS A 100 -20.37 1.02 0.29
C LYS A 100 -21.68 0.26 0.09
N ALA A 101 -22.76 0.95 -0.29
CA ALA A 101 -24.06 0.33 -0.55
C ALA A 101 -23.95 -0.71 -1.67
N SER A 102 -23.40 -0.34 -2.82
CA SER A 102 -23.24 -1.26 -3.96
C SER A 102 -22.30 -2.43 -3.63
N VAL A 103 -21.25 -2.21 -2.84
CA VAL A 103 -20.36 -3.29 -2.38
C VAL A 103 -21.08 -4.24 -1.42
N ARG A 104 -21.95 -3.75 -0.54
CA ARG A 104 -22.74 -4.61 0.36
C ARG A 104 -23.68 -5.54 -0.41
N GLU A 105 -24.26 -5.06 -1.51
CA GLU A 105 -25.11 -5.89 -2.38
C GLU A 105 -24.35 -7.04 -3.04
N LEU A 106 -23.08 -6.83 -3.40
CA LEU A 106 -22.20 -7.87 -3.96
C LEU A 106 -21.82 -8.99 -2.98
N PHE A 107 -21.85 -8.69 -1.68
CA PHE A 107 -21.36 -9.55 -0.61
C PHE A 107 -22.40 -9.65 0.53
N PRO A 108 -23.50 -10.39 0.33
CA PRO A 108 -24.59 -10.49 1.31
C PRO A 108 -24.15 -11.13 2.64
N GLY A 109 -23.11 -11.97 2.65
CA GLY A 109 -22.48 -12.50 3.87
C GLY A 109 -21.51 -11.51 4.56
N GLY A 110 -21.40 -10.29 4.06
CA GLY A 110 -20.58 -9.20 4.59
C GLY A 110 -19.10 -9.55 4.58
N SER A 111 -18.39 -9.21 5.66
CA SER A 111 -16.92 -9.36 5.70
C SER A 111 -16.42 -10.78 5.45
N LYS A 112 -17.23 -11.82 5.73
CA LYS A 112 -16.85 -13.22 5.52
C LYS A 112 -16.69 -13.56 4.04
N ASP A 113 -17.57 -13.04 3.19
CA ASP A 113 -17.54 -13.26 1.74
C ASP A 113 -16.37 -12.52 1.07
N ALA A 114 -15.84 -11.50 1.77
CA ALA A 114 -14.75 -10.65 1.31
C ALA A 114 -13.36 -11.13 1.77
N LYS A 115 -13.25 -12.15 2.63
CA LYS A 115 -11.94 -12.68 3.07
C LYS A 115 -11.35 -13.63 2.03
N MET A 116 -10.02 -13.74 2.04
CA MET A 116 -9.30 -14.67 1.18
C MET A 116 -9.85 -16.09 1.33
N ARG A 117 -10.10 -16.72 0.18
CA ARG A 117 -10.54 -18.12 0.12
C ARG A 117 -9.45 -19.05 0.66
N TRP A 118 -9.83 -20.06 1.44
CA TRP A 118 -8.86 -20.98 2.05
C TRP A 118 -8.01 -21.72 1.02
N GLN A 119 -8.53 -22.00 -0.19
CA GLN A 119 -7.76 -22.62 -1.27
C GLN A 119 -6.62 -21.71 -1.75
N CYS A 120 -6.87 -20.39 -1.77
CA CYS A 120 -5.85 -19.40 -2.11
C CYS A 120 -4.77 -19.38 -1.03
N LEU A 121 -5.18 -19.32 0.25
CA LEU A 121 -4.24 -19.38 1.38
C LEU A 121 -3.37 -20.65 1.34
N LEU A 122 -3.96 -21.81 1.05
CA LEU A 122 -3.23 -23.07 0.95
C LEU A 122 -2.19 -23.06 -0.18
N ARG A 123 -2.55 -22.53 -1.36
CA ARG A 123 -1.61 -22.39 -2.49
C ARG A 123 -0.47 -21.43 -2.16
N LEU A 124 -0.79 -20.28 -1.55
CA LEU A 124 0.22 -19.30 -1.13
C LEU A 124 1.16 -19.90 -0.06
N ALA A 125 0.61 -20.65 0.91
CA ALA A 125 1.40 -21.33 1.92
C ALA A 125 2.34 -22.38 1.31
N LEU A 126 1.86 -23.18 0.35
CA LEU A 126 2.71 -24.16 -0.35
C LEU A 126 3.85 -23.47 -1.11
N LEU A 127 3.55 -22.42 -1.87
CA LEU A 127 4.57 -21.67 -2.61
C LEU A 127 5.56 -20.96 -1.68
N TRP A 128 5.09 -20.48 -0.53
CA TRP A 128 5.95 -19.92 0.51
C TRP A 128 6.88 -20.98 1.11
N CYS A 129 6.39 -22.20 1.37
CA CYS A 129 7.25 -23.31 1.78
C CYS A 129 8.30 -23.67 0.73
N VAL A 130 7.94 -23.63 -0.57
CA VAL A 130 8.90 -23.83 -1.67
C VAL A 130 9.96 -22.73 -1.67
N MET A 131 9.58 -21.46 -1.49
CA MET A 131 10.52 -20.34 -1.37
C MET A 131 11.51 -20.56 -0.23
N VAL A 132 11.02 -20.93 0.96
CA VAL A 132 11.87 -21.21 2.13
C VAL A 132 12.81 -22.38 1.86
N TRP A 133 12.32 -23.46 1.26
CA TRP A 133 13.15 -24.61 0.90
C TRP A 133 14.25 -24.24 -0.12
N LEU A 134 13.92 -23.47 -1.15
CA LEU A 134 14.91 -23.00 -2.13
C LEU A 134 15.99 -22.12 -1.46
N PHE A 135 15.58 -21.20 -0.59
CA PHE A 135 16.48 -20.21 0.00
C PHE A 135 17.34 -20.77 1.14
N PHE A 136 16.76 -21.56 2.04
CA PHE A 136 17.47 -22.05 3.24
C PHE A 136 18.06 -23.45 3.08
N TYR A 137 17.55 -24.28 2.17
CA TYR A 137 18.04 -25.66 2.00
C TYR A 137 18.85 -25.84 0.70
N VAL A 138 18.33 -25.40 -0.45
CA VAL A 138 19.04 -25.58 -1.74
C VAL A 138 20.20 -24.61 -1.90
N GLN A 139 20.01 -23.34 -1.51
CA GLN A 139 21.03 -22.28 -1.37
C GLN A 139 21.90 -21.95 -2.61
N SER A 140 21.70 -22.60 -3.76
CA SER A 140 22.40 -22.21 -4.99
C SER A 140 21.96 -20.81 -5.44
N PRO A 141 22.82 -20.04 -6.15
CA PRO A 141 22.44 -18.71 -6.64
C PRO A 141 21.15 -18.70 -7.46
N LEU A 142 20.95 -19.73 -8.30
CA LEU A 142 19.73 -19.89 -9.10
C LEU A 142 18.50 -20.21 -8.23
N ALA A 143 18.65 -21.08 -7.22
CA ALA A 143 17.57 -21.38 -6.29
C ALA A 143 17.17 -20.13 -5.48
N CYS A 144 18.15 -19.34 -5.03
CA CYS A 144 17.89 -18.09 -4.33
C CYS A 144 17.24 -17.04 -5.25
N ALA A 145 17.65 -16.95 -6.51
CA ALA A 145 16.99 -16.10 -7.50
C ALA A 145 15.52 -16.51 -7.72
N ALA A 146 15.24 -17.82 -7.82
CA ALA A 146 13.88 -18.35 -7.91
C ALA A 146 13.06 -18.09 -6.63
N ALA A 147 13.69 -18.22 -5.45
CA ALA A 147 13.07 -17.82 -4.18
C ALA A 147 12.74 -16.33 -4.17
N GLY A 148 13.58 -15.47 -4.78
CA GLY A 148 13.29 -14.04 -4.91
C GLY A 148 12.10 -13.74 -5.81
N VAL A 149 11.87 -14.52 -6.86
CA VAL A 149 10.62 -14.41 -7.66
C VAL A 149 9.40 -14.74 -6.81
N LEU A 150 9.47 -15.82 -6.02
CA LEU A 150 8.40 -16.19 -5.08
C LEU A 150 8.24 -15.14 -3.97
N MET A 151 9.32 -14.54 -3.49
CA MET A 151 9.25 -13.46 -2.51
C MET A 151 8.54 -12.23 -3.09
N GLY A 152 8.96 -11.75 -4.26
CA GLY A 152 8.40 -10.57 -4.91
C GLY A 152 6.91 -10.72 -5.26
N THR A 153 6.43 -11.95 -5.46
CA THR A 153 5.03 -12.25 -5.80
C THR A 153 4.23 -12.78 -4.61
N VAL A 154 4.57 -13.98 -4.10
CA VAL A 154 3.84 -14.68 -3.01
C VAL A 154 4.12 -14.06 -1.64
N GLY A 155 5.39 -13.77 -1.33
CA GLY A 155 5.79 -13.15 -0.07
C GLY A 155 5.14 -11.77 0.10
N THR A 156 5.32 -10.89 -0.89
CA THR A 156 4.69 -9.57 -0.94
C THR A 156 3.17 -9.65 -0.83
N ARG A 157 2.52 -10.58 -1.56
CA ARG A 157 1.06 -10.75 -1.48
C ARG A 157 0.60 -11.17 -0.08
N LEU A 158 1.28 -12.12 0.55
CA LEU A 158 0.97 -12.54 1.93
C LEU A 158 1.15 -11.39 2.93
N ALA A 159 2.22 -10.61 2.77
CA ALA A 159 2.49 -9.44 3.60
C ALA A 159 1.40 -8.38 3.46
N HIS A 160 1.07 -8.04 2.22
CA HIS A 160 0.09 -7.03 1.84
C HIS A 160 -1.32 -7.42 2.29
N GLU A 161 -1.84 -8.59 1.87
CA GLU A 161 -3.18 -9.04 2.26
C GLU A 161 -3.29 -9.26 3.79
N GLY A 162 -2.19 -9.69 4.44
CA GLY A 162 -2.09 -9.81 5.89
C GLY A 162 -2.19 -8.45 6.59
N GLY A 163 -1.44 -7.44 6.14
CA GLY A 163 -1.48 -6.08 6.70
C GLY A 163 -2.85 -5.41 6.59
N HIS A 164 -3.60 -5.72 5.53
CA HIS A 164 -4.95 -5.20 5.32
C HIS A 164 -6.07 -6.07 5.92
N TYR A 165 -5.75 -7.05 6.74
CA TYR A 165 -6.72 -7.95 7.37
C TYR A 165 -7.57 -8.73 6.35
N GLN A 166 -7.11 -8.93 5.12
CA GLN A 166 -7.87 -9.58 4.06
C GLN A 166 -7.89 -11.11 4.20
N VAL A 167 -6.93 -11.69 4.93
CA VAL A 167 -6.80 -13.14 5.08
C VAL A 167 -7.87 -13.74 5.97
N SER A 168 -8.17 -13.11 7.11
CA SER A 168 -9.07 -13.67 8.12
C SER A 168 -9.78 -12.59 8.91
N SER A 169 -10.87 -12.95 9.59
CA SER A 169 -11.46 -12.12 10.64
C SER A 169 -10.67 -12.18 11.97
N LYS A 170 -9.70 -13.10 12.10
CA LYS A 170 -8.88 -13.24 13.29
C LYS A 170 -7.58 -12.47 13.13
N GLU A 171 -7.33 -11.48 13.99
CA GLU A 171 -6.12 -10.62 13.98
C GLU A 171 -4.83 -11.45 13.88
N TRP A 172 -4.67 -12.48 14.69
CA TRP A 172 -3.43 -13.26 14.75
C TRP A 172 -3.09 -13.98 13.43
N VAL A 173 -4.09 -14.39 12.63
CA VAL A 173 -3.87 -15.03 11.33
C VAL A 173 -3.29 -14.01 10.34
N ASN A 174 -3.88 -12.82 10.31
CA ASN A 174 -3.42 -11.73 9.46
C ASN A 174 -2.01 -11.28 9.85
N ARG A 175 -1.74 -11.15 11.16
CA ARG A 175 -0.40 -10.84 11.69
C ARG A 175 0.63 -11.89 11.32
N LEU A 176 0.27 -13.17 11.36
CA LEU A 176 1.15 -14.24 10.92
C LEU A 176 1.45 -14.14 9.42
N CYS A 177 0.45 -13.88 8.57
CA CYS A 177 0.67 -13.69 7.14
C CYS A 177 1.53 -12.45 6.84
N LEU A 178 1.27 -11.34 7.53
CA LEU A 178 2.08 -10.13 7.48
C LEU A 178 3.55 -10.44 7.82
N PHE A 179 3.77 -11.14 8.94
CA PHE A 179 5.10 -11.58 9.35
C PHE A 179 5.76 -12.49 8.32
N LEU A 180 5.14 -13.61 7.96
CA LEU A 180 5.73 -14.60 7.05
C LEU A 180 6.03 -14.01 5.67
N GLY A 181 5.17 -13.12 5.18
CA GLY A 181 5.33 -12.47 3.89
C GLY A 181 6.47 -11.46 3.85
N TYR A 182 6.67 -10.69 4.92
CA TYR A 182 7.63 -9.58 4.96
C TYR A 182 8.95 -9.92 5.65
N PHE A 183 8.97 -10.95 6.49
CA PHE A 183 10.13 -11.37 7.28
C PHE A 183 11.42 -11.51 6.46
N PRO A 184 11.45 -12.09 5.24
CA PRO A 184 12.70 -12.19 4.49
C PRO A 184 13.32 -10.84 4.05
N THR A 185 12.53 -9.76 4.03
CA THR A 185 12.98 -8.40 3.68
C THR A 185 13.25 -7.51 4.88
N GLY A 186 12.56 -7.73 5.99
CA GLY A 186 12.70 -6.90 7.17
C GLY A 186 11.58 -7.10 8.19
N PRO A 187 11.49 -6.19 9.17
CA PRO A 187 10.49 -6.28 10.21
C PRO A 187 9.09 -5.92 9.70
N SER A 188 8.10 -6.78 9.91
CA SER A 188 6.76 -6.72 9.31
C SER A 188 5.95 -5.48 9.67
N MET A 189 6.17 -4.93 10.86
CA MET A 189 5.52 -3.68 11.25
C MET A 189 6.11 -2.46 10.54
N ALA A 190 7.34 -2.52 10.01
CA ALA A 190 7.85 -1.44 9.17
C ALA A 190 7.00 -1.29 7.91
N TRP A 191 6.63 -2.42 7.29
CA TRP A 191 5.63 -2.45 6.22
C TRP A 191 4.29 -1.88 6.68
N HIS A 192 3.80 -2.30 7.85
CA HIS A 192 2.52 -1.81 8.39
C HIS A 192 2.48 -0.28 8.57
N TYR A 193 3.52 0.34 9.11
CA TYR A 193 3.55 1.80 9.24
C TYR A 193 3.62 2.50 7.88
N ARG A 194 4.49 2.03 6.98
CA ARG A 194 4.71 2.66 5.69
C ARG A 194 3.50 2.52 4.78
N HIS A 195 3.10 1.28 4.55
CA HIS A 195 2.05 0.94 3.58
C HIS A 195 0.66 1.15 4.18
N VAL A 196 0.35 0.57 5.35
CA VAL A 196 -1.03 0.57 5.88
C VAL A 196 -1.40 1.88 6.55
N ILE A 197 -0.48 2.51 7.30
CA ILE A 197 -0.79 3.73 8.06
C ILE A 197 -0.53 4.99 7.22
N SER A 198 0.64 5.13 6.60
CA SER A 198 1.00 6.34 5.83
C SER A 198 0.39 6.31 4.41
N HIS A 199 0.78 5.35 3.57
CA HIS A 199 0.39 5.33 2.16
C HIS A 199 -1.14 5.28 1.98
N HIS A 200 -1.86 4.40 2.68
CA HIS A 200 -3.34 4.33 2.56
C HIS A 200 -4.09 5.55 3.10
N ALA A 201 -3.49 6.32 4.02
CA ALA A 201 -4.09 7.56 4.49
C ALA A 201 -3.88 8.72 3.48
N HIS A 202 -2.76 8.70 2.75
CA HIS A 202 -2.25 9.82 1.97
C HIS A 202 -1.84 9.46 0.54
N THR A 203 -2.45 8.43 -0.06
CA THR A 203 -2.07 7.83 -1.36
C THR A 203 -1.60 8.87 -2.38
N ASN A 204 -0.35 8.76 -2.85
CA ASN A 204 0.26 9.67 -3.84
C ASN A 204 0.36 11.17 -3.44
N GLN A 205 0.16 11.52 -2.16
CA GLN A 205 0.28 12.88 -1.63
C GLN A 205 1.64 13.13 -0.96
N GLU A 206 1.87 14.37 -0.49
CA GLU A 206 3.11 14.80 0.17
C GLU A 206 3.52 13.93 1.38
N HIS A 207 2.54 13.37 2.08
CA HIS A 207 2.73 12.54 3.27
C HIS A 207 2.77 11.03 2.99
N ASP A 208 2.75 10.63 1.72
CA ASP A 208 2.95 9.24 1.31
C ASP A 208 4.45 8.90 1.28
N VAL A 209 4.85 7.89 2.05
CA VAL A 209 6.25 7.42 2.07
C VAL A 209 6.64 6.64 0.83
N ASP A 210 5.68 6.09 0.09
CA ASP A 210 5.95 5.22 -1.03
C ASP A 210 6.31 6.00 -2.31
N VAL A 211 6.01 7.31 -2.33
CA VAL A 211 6.45 8.26 -3.38
C VAL A 211 7.80 8.91 -3.09
N GLU A 212 8.35 8.80 -1.87
CA GLU A 212 9.65 9.42 -1.54
C GLU A 212 10.76 8.90 -2.46
N ALA A 213 10.76 7.59 -2.76
CA ALA A 213 11.78 6.98 -3.61
C ALA A 213 11.73 7.52 -5.04
N ILE A 214 10.53 7.67 -5.62
CA ILE A 214 10.38 8.17 -6.98
C ILE A 214 10.75 9.66 -7.07
N TRP A 215 10.43 10.46 -6.04
CA TRP A 215 10.85 11.86 -5.98
C TRP A 215 12.36 12.03 -5.85
N VAL A 216 13.04 11.17 -5.07
CA VAL A 216 14.50 11.18 -5.01
C VAL A 216 15.09 10.86 -6.39
N VAL A 217 14.52 9.90 -7.12
CA VAL A 217 14.94 9.59 -8.50
C VAL A 217 14.70 10.78 -9.43
N ASP A 218 13.59 11.50 -9.28
CA ASP A 218 13.27 12.67 -10.11
C ASP A 218 14.35 13.76 -10.03
N LEU A 219 15.00 13.92 -8.85
CA LEU A 219 16.06 14.89 -8.59
C LEU A 219 17.44 14.51 -9.16
N LEU A 220 17.65 13.26 -9.59
CA LEU A 220 18.95 12.81 -10.10
C LEU A 220 19.21 13.30 -11.54
N PRO A 221 20.46 13.53 -11.96
CA PRO A 221 20.80 13.71 -13.36
C PRO A 221 20.43 12.49 -14.21
N THR A 222 20.03 12.67 -15.47
CA THR A 222 19.56 11.59 -16.37
C THR A 222 20.53 10.42 -16.48
N TRP A 223 21.85 10.66 -16.53
CA TRP A 223 22.85 9.58 -16.59
C TRP A 223 22.89 8.75 -15.29
N LEU A 224 22.60 9.36 -14.14
CA LEU A 224 22.56 8.69 -12.85
C LEU A 224 21.23 7.97 -12.60
N LYS A 225 20.13 8.45 -13.20
CA LYS A 225 18.82 7.78 -13.19
C LYS A 225 18.87 6.36 -13.76
N VAL A 226 19.56 6.18 -14.88
CA VAL A 226 19.72 4.84 -15.51
C VAL A 226 20.53 3.90 -14.61
N ILE A 227 21.51 4.42 -13.87
CA ILE A 227 22.27 3.63 -12.89
C ILE A 227 21.38 3.32 -11.67
N ALA A 228 20.59 4.29 -11.20
CA ALA A 228 19.65 4.09 -10.11
C ALA A 228 18.69 2.94 -10.41
N LEU A 229 18.20 2.81 -11.64
CA LEU A 229 17.36 1.67 -12.08
C LEU A 229 18.00 0.30 -11.83
N ALA A 230 19.31 0.15 -12.01
CA ALA A 230 20.01 -1.11 -11.75
C ALA A 230 20.25 -1.37 -10.26
N VAL A 231 20.34 -0.30 -9.46
CA VAL A 231 20.62 -0.36 -8.02
C VAL A 231 19.34 -0.46 -7.19
N LEU A 232 18.22 0.11 -7.67
CA LEU A 232 16.92 0.14 -6.98
C LEU A 232 16.41 -1.24 -6.56
N PRO A 233 16.51 -2.31 -7.37
CA PRO A 233 16.13 -3.66 -6.94
C PRO A 233 16.87 -4.11 -5.67
N VAL A 234 18.18 -3.86 -5.59
CA VAL A 234 18.99 -4.21 -4.41
C VAL A 234 18.75 -3.23 -3.26
N GLY A 235 18.68 -1.93 -3.57
CA GLY A 235 18.43 -0.86 -2.62
C GLY A 235 17.06 -0.96 -1.94
N SER A 236 16.06 -1.51 -2.62
CA SER A 236 14.72 -1.74 -2.06
C SER A 236 14.77 -2.63 -0.84
N VAL A 237 15.61 -3.66 -0.82
CA VAL A 237 15.73 -4.52 0.37
C VAL A 237 16.51 -3.84 1.49
N PHE A 238 17.45 -2.95 1.16
CA PHE A 238 18.11 -2.12 2.18
C PHE A 238 17.13 -1.11 2.82
N GLU A 239 16.28 -0.50 2.00
CA GLU A 239 15.19 0.39 2.41
C GLU A 239 14.18 -0.31 3.33
N LEU A 240 13.87 -1.58 3.02
CA LEU A 240 12.90 -2.39 3.78
C LEU A 240 13.52 -3.05 5.03
N GLY A 241 14.84 -3.27 5.05
CA GLY A 241 15.58 -3.92 6.14
C GLY A 241 16.31 -2.95 7.09
N PRO A 242 17.64 -2.71 6.93
CA PRO A 242 18.42 -1.88 7.86
C PRO A 242 17.86 -0.46 8.08
N LYS A 243 17.38 0.22 7.03
CA LYS A 243 16.78 1.55 7.19
C LYS A 243 15.54 1.51 8.07
N SER A 244 14.71 0.46 7.95
CA SER A 244 13.56 0.26 8.83
C SER A 244 13.96 0.12 10.30
N LEU A 245 15.11 -0.48 10.60
CA LEU A 245 15.64 -0.55 11.97
C LEU A 245 16.04 0.84 12.48
N VAL A 246 16.69 1.67 11.66
CA VAL A 246 17.03 3.05 12.02
C VAL A 246 15.76 3.87 12.26
N ASN A 247 14.79 3.78 11.35
CA ASN A 247 13.49 4.46 11.49
C ASN A 247 12.77 4.05 12.78
N PHE A 248 12.83 2.77 13.14
CA PHE A 248 12.20 2.25 14.33
C PHE A 248 12.93 2.64 15.62
N PHE A 249 14.23 2.35 15.73
CA PHE A 249 14.99 2.52 16.98
C PHE A 249 15.49 3.94 17.22
N VAL A 250 15.85 4.66 16.14
CA VAL A 250 16.47 5.98 16.22
C VAL A 250 15.45 7.06 15.98
N LEU A 251 14.83 7.09 14.80
CA LEU A 251 13.91 8.16 14.42
C LEU A 251 12.55 8.04 15.11
N ARG A 252 12.18 6.81 15.51
CA ARG A 252 10.87 6.45 16.07
C ARG A 252 9.73 6.94 15.18
N SER A 253 9.96 6.92 13.87
CA SER A 253 9.01 7.38 12.87
C SER A 253 9.26 6.73 11.53
N PHE A 254 8.17 6.45 10.81
CA PHE A 254 8.19 6.07 9.40
C PHE A 254 7.40 7.12 8.62
N GLY A 255 8.08 7.98 7.86
CA GLY A 255 7.37 8.98 7.04
C GLY A 255 6.72 10.12 7.78
N GLY A 256 7.12 10.40 9.02
CA GLY A 256 6.39 11.32 9.90
C GLY A 256 5.38 10.60 10.79
N GLU A 257 5.00 9.36 10.47
CA GLU A 257 4.15 8.56 11.35
C GLU A 257 4.92 8.09 12.56
N ARG A 258 4.48 8.50 13.76
CA ARG A 258 5.13 8.13 15.02
C ARG A 258 5.03 6.63 15.26
N VAL A 259 6.12 6.02 15.68
CA VAL A 259 6.14 4.62 16.13
C VAL A 259 5.57 4.52 17.55
N ASP A 260 4.61 3.63 17.69
CA ASP A 260 4.05 3.18 18.96
C ASP A 260 4.62 1.82 19.36
N TRP A 261 5.36 1.78 20.46
CA TRP A 261 6.00 0.57 20.99
C TRP A 261 5.00 -0.52 21.39
N ARG A 262 3.73 -0.18 21.64
CA ARG A 262 2.68 -1.14 21.98
C ARG A 262 2.21 -1.95 20.76
N LEU A 263 2.53 -1.49 19.54
CA LEU A 263 2.41 -2.26 18.30
C LEU A 263 3.55 -3.31 18.14
N GLY A 264 4.43 -3.41 19.15
CA GLY A 264 5.74 -4.09 19.15
C GLY A 264 5.78 -5.60 18.94
N GLY A 265 5.50 -6.06 17.72
CA GLY A 265 6.06 -7.33 17.20
C GLY A 265 7.55 -7.21 16.85
N LEU A 266 8.00 -6.00 16.51
CA LEU A 266 9.33 -5.69 15.95
C LEU A 266 10.52 -6.19 16.77
N LEU A 267 10.44 -6.07 18.10
CA LEU A 267 11.52 -6.46 19.00
C LEU A 267 11.76 -7.97 19.01
N ILE A 268 10.75 -8.77 18.63
CA ILE A 268 10.84 -10.23 18.57
C ILE A 268 11.24 -10.68 17.17
N GLU A 269 10.75 -10.01 16.13
CA GLU A 269 11.02 -10.38 14.73
C GLU A 269 12.50 -10.24 14.36
N VAL A 270 13.17 -9.18 14.84
CA VAL A 270 14.58 -8.93 14.50
C VAL A 270 15.52 -10.02 15.06
N PRO A 271 15.45 -10.41 16.34
CA PRO A 271 16.22 -11.55 16.84
C PRO A 271 15.92 -12.86 16.11
N ILE A 272 14.64 -13.16 15.83
CA ILE A 272 14.26 -14.35 15.04
C ILE A 272 14.93 -14.30 13.68
N TRP A 273 14.89 -13.15 13.01
CA TRP A 273 15.52 -12.94 11.71
C TRP A 273 17.02 -13.20 11.79
N LEU A 274 17.71 -12.56 12.73
CA LEU A 274 19.15 -12.72 12.91
C LEU A 274 19.52 -14.18 13.17
N VAL A 275 18.81 -14.88 14.06
CA VAL A 275 19.09 -16.29 14.39
C VAL A 275 18.86 -17.19 13.16
N VAL A 276 17.71 -17.06 12.49
CA VAL A 276 17.40 -17.90 11.33
C VAL A 276 18.42 -17.70 10.20
N HIS A 277 18.75 -16.44 9.90
CA HIS A 277 19.66 -16.12 8.81
C HIS A 277 21.13 -16.39 9.16
N TRP A 278 21.52 -16.28 10.44
CA TRP A 278 22.87 -16.61 10.88
C TRP A 278 23.18 -18.10 10.80
N PHE A 279 22.23 -18.95 11.22
CA PHE A 279 22.45 -20.40 11.29
C PHE A 279 22.06 -21.15 10.02
N PHE A 280 21.11 -20.63 9.23
CA PHE A 280 20.56 -21.35 8.08
C PHE A 280 20.65 -20.56 6.76
N GLY A 281 21.08 -19.30 6.79
CA GLY A 281 21.11 -18.44 5.60
C GLY A 281 22.09 -18.93 4.53
N PRO A 282 21.83 -18.63 3.25
CA PRO A 282 22.77 -18.92 2.17
C PRO A 282 24.02 -18.01 2.25
N PRO A 283 25.06 -18.27 1.45
CA PRO A 283 26.16 -17.33 1.27
C PRO A 283 25.67 -15.95 0.75
N CYS A 284 26.46 -14.89 0.91
CA CYS A 284 26.10 -13.53 0.50
C CYS A 284 25.57 -13.43 -0.94
N ILE A 285 26.11 -14.22 -1.87
CA ILE A 285 25.63 -14.25 -3.26
C ILE A 285 24.18 -14.71 -3.39
N GLY A 286 23.72 -15.63 -2.53
CA GLY A 286 22.33 -16.08 -2.48
C GLY A 286 21.38 -14.96 -2.06
N TYR A 287 21.75 -14.18 -1.05
CA TYR A 287 20.99 -12.98 -0.66
C TYR A 287 20.90 -11.98 -1.81
N ILE A 288 22.03 -11.67 -2.47
CA ILE A 288 22.04 -10.75 -3.61
C ILE A 288 21.11 -11.24 -4.72
N CYS A 289 21.16 -12.53 -5.05
CA CYS A 289 20.29 -13.12 -6.07
C CYS A 289 18.80 -13.01 -5.71
N MET A 290 18.42 -13.37 -4.48
CA MET A 290 17.03 -13.30 -4.01
C MET A 290 16.54 -11.85 -3.99
N TRP A 291 17.32 -10.93 -3.42
CA TRP A 291 16.94 -9.53 -3.27
C TRP A 291 16.86 -8.80 -4.60
N PHE A 292 17.78 -9.09 -5.52
CA PHE A 292 17.72 -8.53 -6.86
C PHE A 292 16.45 -8.96 -7.59
N THR A 293 16.12 -10.26 -7.63
CA THR A 293 14.92 -10.73 -8.34
C THR A 293 13.62 -10.33 -7.65
N ALA A 294 13.58 -10.32 -6.32
CA ALA A 294 12.42 -9.82 -5.56
C ALA A 294 12.21 -8.32 -5.80
N GLY A 295 13.27 -7.51 -5.68
CA GLY A 295 13.22 -6.06 -5.91
C GLY A 295 12.89 -5.70 -7.36
N ALA A 296 13.36 -6.48 -8.33
CA ALA A 296 13.07 -6.29 -9.76
C ALA A 296 11.60 -6.55 -10.11
N ILE A 297 10.84 -7.25 -9.25
CA ILE A 297 9.39 -7.42 -9.37
C ILE A 297 8.67 -6.38 -8.51
N PHE A 298 9.02 -6.30 -7.23
CA PHE A 298 8.36 -5.44 -6.25
C PHE A 298 8.40 -3.97 -6.65
N MET A 299 9.58 -3.46 -7.01
CA MET A 299 9.74 -2.04 -7.33
C MET A 299 8.88 -1.60 -8.50
N PRO A 300 8.96 -2.20 -9.70
CA PRO A 300 8.17 -1.69 -10.80
C PRO A 300 6.67 -1.95 -10.63
N CYS A 301 6.25 -3.06 -9.99
CA CYS A 301 4.83 -3.34 -9.78
C CYS A 301 4.18 -2.45 -8.70
N SER A 302 4.90 -2.09 -7.64
CA SER A 302 4.39 -1.15 -6.63
C SER A 302 4.42 0.30 -7.14
N GLN A 303 5.46 0.68 -7.88
CA GLN A 303 5.70 2.07 -8.28
C GLN A 303 4.93 2.52 -9.52
N VAL A 304 4.28 1.61 -10.25
CA VAL A 304 3.63 1.95 -11.52
C VAL A 304 2.51 2.98 -11.33
N ALA A 305 1.68 2.84 -10.28
CA ALA A 305 0.60 3.78 -9.99
C ALA A 305 1.14 5.16 -9.60
N HIS A 306 2.22 5.18 -8.81
CA HIS A 306 2.91 6.40 -8.38
C HIS A 306 3.56 7.18 -9.54
N ALA A 307 3.96 6.50 -10.61
CA ALA A 307 4.58 7.15 -11.76
C ALA A 307 3.59 7.98 -12.61
N ILE A 308 2.31 7.64 -12.54
CA ILE A 308 1.27 8.14 -13.44
C ILE A 308 0.40 9.20 -12.77
N ILE A 309 0.22 9.10 -11.46
CA ILE A 309 -0.66 9.95 -10.68
C ILE A 309 0.13 11.09 -10.05
N PHE A 310 -0.47 12.29 -10.07
CA PHE A 310 0.17 13.52 -9.57
C PHE A 310 -0.64 14.14 -8.43
N PRO A 311 0.01 14.61 -7.34
CA PRO A 311 -0.63 15.11 -6.11
C PRO A 311 -1.43 16.42 -6.26
N THR A 312 -1.56 16.96 -7.48
CA THR A 312 -2.11 18.30 -7.72
C THR A 312 -3.60 18.30 -8.05
N VAL A 313 -4.23 17.13 -8.21
CA VAL A 313 -5.49 17.05 -8.94
C VAL A 313 -6.70 17.54 -8.14
N GLN A 314 -6.84 17.33 -6.81
CA GLN A 314 -8.01 17.82 -6.05
C GLN A 314 -7.77 18.17 -4.56
N LYS A 315 -7.29 19.39 -4.27
CA LYS A 315 -7.07 19.90 -2.89
C LYS A 315 -8.33 20.06 -2.01
N HIS A 316 -9.53 19.89 -2.57
CA HIS A 316 -10.81 20.11 -1.86
C HIS A 316 -11.80 18.94 -2.00
N ALA A 317 -11.33 17.77 -2.47
CA ALA A 317 -12.18 16.60 -2.59
C ALA A 317 -12.39 15.89 -1.25
N SER A 318 -13.48 15.13 -1.15
CA SER A 318 -13.65 14.18 -0.04
C SER A 318 -12.57 13.10 -0.09
N TRP A 319 -12.28 12.46 1.04
CA TRP A 319 -11.26 11.40 1.11
C TRP A 319 -11.46 10.32 0.04
N ALA A 320 -12.67 9.80 -0.15
CA ALA A 320 -12.92 8.76 -1.13
C ALA A 320 -12.71 9.23 -2.58
N ARG A 321 -13.07 10.48 -2.90
CA ARG A 321 -12.82 11.08 -4.22
C ARG A 321 -11.32 11.24 -4.46
N MET A 322 -10.56 11.65 -3.44
CA MET A 322 -9.10 11.70 -3.51
C MET A 322 -8.53 10.30 -3.77
N GLN A 323 -8.95 9.26 -3.04
CA GLN A 323 -8.45 7.90 -3.27
C GLN A 323 -8.65 7.41 -4.70
N VAL A 324 -9.77 7.75 -5.35
CA VAL A 324 -9.99 7.40 -6.77
C VAL A 324 -9.10 8.21 -7.69
N ALA A 325 -9.03 9.54 -7.50
CA ALA A 325 -8.23 10.44 -8.33
C ALA A 325 -6.72 10.18 -8.19
N GLU A 326 -6.32 9.66 -7.04
CA GLU A 326 -4.93 9.39 -6.67
C GLU A 326 -4.53 7.92 -6.85
N SER A 327 -5.38 7.12 -7.49
CA SER A 327 -5.11 5.72 -7.79
C SER A 327 -5.32 5.44 -9.27
N CYS A 328 -4.67 4.39 -9.78
CA CYS A 328 -4.83 3.95 -11.15
C CYS A 328 -4.83 2.43 -11.23
N ASP A 329 -5.86 1.89 -11.87
CA ASP A 329 -5.88 0.48 -12.24
C ASP A 329 -5.04 0.25 -13.49
N PHE A 330 -4.31 -0.86 -13.54
CA PHE A 330 -3.59 -1.26 -14.74
C PHE A 330 -3.73 -2.75 -15.00
N ALA A 331 -3.96 -3.13 -16.25
CA ALA A 331 -4.08 -4.53 -16.67
C ALA A 331 -5.02 -5.37 -15.77
N ALA A 332 -6.04 -4.75 -15.21
CA ALA A 332 -6.95 -5.37 -14.23
C ALA A 332 -7.74 -6.60 -14.76
N ASP A 333 -7.80 -6.81 -16.08
CA ASP A 333 -8.39 -8.01 -16.69
C ASP A 333 -7.38 -9.15 -16.96
N SER A 334 -6.13 -9.00 -16.51
CA SER A 334 -5.05 -9.96 -16.79
C SER A 334 -4.68 -10.76 -15.55
N GLU A 335 -4.91 -12.07 -15.60
CA GLU A 335 -4.46 -13.03 -14.56
C GLU A 335 -2.93 -13.02 -14.40
N PHE A 336 -2.19 -12.87 -15.49
CA PHE A 336 -0.74 -12.77 -15.45
C PHE A 336 -0.28 -11.58 -14.62
N TRP A 337 -0.78 -10.38 -14.92
CA TRP A 337 -0.40 -9.17 -14.18
C TRP A 337 -0.95 -9.17 -12.76
N TYR A 338 -2.15 -9.72 -12.55
CA TYR A 338 -2.70 -9.91 -11.22
C TYR A 338 -1.76 -10.71 -10.31
N HIS A 339 -1.19 -11.81 -10.81
CA HIS A 339 -0.26 -12.61 -10.03
C HIS A 339 1.15 -12.00 -9.93
N LEU A 340 1.67 -11.45 -11.02
CA LEU A 340 3.01 -10.86 -11.05
C LEU A 340 3.10 -9.60 -10.18
N ALA A 341 2.07 -8.74 -10.23
CA ALA A 341 1.94 -7.54 -9.40
C ALA A 341 1.21 -7.82 -8.07
N PHE A 342 1.16 -9.08 -7.62
CA PHE A 342 0.67 -9.48 -6.30
C PHE A 342 -0.72 -8.91 -5.92
N GLY A 343 -1.56 -8.67 -6.93
CA GLY A 343 -2.92 -8.15 -6.85
C GLY A 343 -3.05 -6.62 -6.89
N LEU A 344 -1.95 -5.88 -7.08
CA LEU A 344 -1.95 -4.42 -7.22
C LEU A 344 -2.41 -3.91 -8.60
N THR A 345 -3.06 -4.74 -9.42
CA THR A 345 -3.62 -4.30 -10.71
C THR A 345 -4.90 -3.46 -10.56
N MET A 346 -5.57 -3.55 -9.41
CA MET A 346 -6.83 -2.87 -9.08
C MET A 346 -6.64 -1.98 -7.84
N GLN A 347 -5.92 -0.88 -8.02
CA GLN A 347 -5.55 0.03 -6.94
C GLN A 347 -6.74 0.84 -6.44
N VAL A 348 -7.66 1.24 -7.33
CA VAL A 348 -8.81 2.07 -6.94
C VAL A 348 -9.68 1.34 -5.91
N GLU A 349 -10.05 0.09 -6.18
CA GLU A 349 -10.82 -0.75 -5.25
C GLU A 349 -10.02 -1.04 -3.98
N HIS A 350 -8.72 -1.24 -4.12
CA HIS A 350 -7.82 -1.51 -2.99
C HIS A 350 -7.80 -0.36 -1.98
N HIS A 351 -7.63 0.87 -2.44
CA HIS A 351 -7.59 2.06 -1.61
C HIS A 351 -8.95 2.44 -1.02
N LEU A 352 -10.03 2.22 -1.77
CA LEU A 352 -11.39 2.43 -1.27
C LEU A 352 -11.81 1.39 -0.23
N PHE A 353 -11.36 0.13 -0.38
CA PHE A 353 -11.81 -1.00 0.43
C PHE A 353 -10.66 -1.95 0.82
N PRO A 354 -9.68 -1.48 1.60
CA PRO A 354 -8.48 -2.25 1.90
C PRO A 354 -8.78 -3.57 2.62
N GLY A 355 -9.84 -3.62 3.44
CA GLY A 355 -10.23 -4.83 4.18
C GLY A 355 -10.86 -5.97 3.36
N ILE A 356 -11.09 -5.76 2.05
CA ILE A 356 -11.65 -6.74 1.12
C ILE A 356 -10.52 -7.40 0.33
N GLY A 357 -10.53 -8.73 0.22
CA GLY A 357 -9.47 -9.50 -0.44
C GLY A 357 -9.39 -9.26 -1.95
N HIS A 358 -8.17 -9.23 -2.49
CA HIS A 358 -7.89 -8.94 -3.91
C HIS A 358 -8.71 -9.76 -4.91
N HIS A 359 -9.03 -11.01 -4.59
CA HIS A 359 -9.84 -11.88 -5.44
C HIS A 359 -11.29 -11.39 -5.67
N CYS A 360 -11.75 -10.41 -4.87
CA CYS A 360 -13.06 -9.78 -4.98
C CYS A 360 -13.06 -8.59 -5.95
N TYR A 361 -11.92 -7.95 -6.18
CA TYR A 361 -11.84 -6.67 -6.88
C TYR A 361 -12.33 -6.74 -8.33
N ALA A 362 -12.05 -7.85 -9.05
CA ALA A 362 -12.56 -8.04 -10.41
C ALA A 362 -14.10 -7.96 -10.50
N ARG A 363 -14.83 -8.37 -9.45
CA ARG A 363 -16.29 -8.24 -9.37
C ARG A 363 -16.75 -6.85 -8.90
N MET A 364 -15.92 -6.14 -8.13
CA MET A 364 -16.22 -4.81 -7.61
C MET A 364 -15.98 -3.72 -8.65
N ARG A 365 -14.94 -3.87 -9.47
CA ARG A 365 -14.49 -2.92 -10.48
C ARG A 365 -15.60 -2.31 -11.34
N PRO A 366 -16.48 -3.11 -12.00
CA PRO A 366 -17.55 -2.53 -12.82
C PRO A 366 -18.52 -1.67 -12.00
N ILE A 367 -18.79 -2.05 -10.75
CA ILE A 367 -19.70 -1.34 -9.86
C ILE A 367 -19.08 -0.05 -9.32
N VAL A 368 -17.79 -0.10 -8.94
CA VAL A 368 -17.06 1.10 -8.53
C VAL A 368 -17.00 2.10 -9.70
N SER A 369 -16.70 1.63 -10.91
CA SER A 369 -16.70 2.47 -12.12
C SER A 369 -18.07 3.12 -12.39
N GLU A 370 -19.17 2.37 -12.22
CA GLU A 370 -20.52 2.88 -12.39
C GLU A 370 -20.88 3.97 -11.36
N VAL A 371 -20.53 3.76 -10.09
CA VAL A 371 -20.76 4.76 -9.03
C VAL A 371 -19.88 5.99 -9.26
N CYS A 372 -18.62 5.83 -9.65
CA CYS A 372 -17.75 6.94 -10.05
C CYS A 372 -18.41 7.77 -11.18
N LYS A 373 -18.92 7.11 -12.22
CA LYS A 373 -19.64 7.77 -13.32
C LYS A 373 -20.88 8.52 -12.84
N LYS A 374 -21.68 7.94 -11.94
CA LYS A 374 -22.88 8.58 -11.34
C LYS A 374 -22.52 9.87 -10.60
N HIS A 375 -21.36 9.92 -9.95
CA HIS A 375 -20.89 11.03 -9.12
C HIS A 375 -19.92 11.99 -9.83
N GLY A 376 -19.70 11.81 -11.14
CA GLY A 376 -18.77 12.62 -11.92
C GLY A 376 -17.31 12.50 -11.47
N VAL A 377 -16.92 11.36 -10.90
CA VAL A 377 -15.54 11.04 -10.51
C VAL A 377 -14.87 10.30 -11.65
N GLU A 378 -13.71 10.79 -12.10
CA GLU A 378 -12.92 10.12 -13.13
C GLU A 378 -12.33 8.83 -12.56
N TYR A 379 -12.64 7.70 -13.19
CA TYR A 379 -12.12 6.39 -12.84
C TYR A 379 -11.06 5.99 -13.87
N THR A 380 -9.81 5.81 -13.44
CA THR A 380 -8.68 5.62 -14.35
C THR A 380 -8.24 4.15 -14.43
N HIS A 381 -8.30 3.59 -15.64
CA HIS A 381 -7.80 2.25 -15.94
C HIS A 381 -6.97 2.27 -17.23
N ILE A 382 -5.78 1.65 -17.21
CA ILE A 382 -4.85 1.63 -18.34
C ILE A 382 -4.28 0.23 -18.64
N SER A 383 -3.63 0.09 -19.79
CA SER A 383 -2.90 -1.13 -20.13
C SER A 383 -1.57 -1.22 -19.37
N ALA A 384 -1.05 -2.44 -19.17
CA ALA A 384 0.30 -2.62 -18.61
C ALA A 384 1.36 -1.89 -19.47
N GLY A 385 1.24 -1.93 -20.79
CA GLY A 385 2.16 -1.21 -21.67
C GLY A 385 2.24 0.28 -21.37
N LYS A 386 1.08 0.95 -21.20
CA LYS A 386 1.02 2.36 -20.84
C LYS A 386 1.59 2.60 -19.43
N ALA A 387 1.22 1.75 -18.46
CA ALA A 387 1.64 1.88 -17.07
C ALA A 387 3.18 1.79 -16.93
N PHE A 388 3.76 0.72 -17.47
CA PHE A 388 5.21 0.51 -17.42
C PHE A 388 6.00 1.47 -18.32
N ASN A 389 5.40 1.97 -19.40
CA ASN A 389 6.02 3.03 -20.20
C ASN A 389 6.10 4.36 -19.43
N ALA A 390 5.03 4.74 -18.72
CA ALA A 390 5.04 5.92 -17.86
C ALA A 390 6.09 5.80 -16.76
N LEU A 391 6.15 4.65 -16.08
CA LEU A 391 7.18 4.35 -15.09
C LEU A 391 8.59 4.44 -15.69
N TRP A 392 8.82 3.81 -16.84
CA TRP A 392 10.11 3.86 -17.54
C TRP A 392 10.50 5.29 -17.91
N ARG A 393 9.58 6.09 -18.45
CA ARG A 393 9.85 7.48 -18.84
C ARG A 393 10.20 8.35 -17.65
N ARG A 394 9.46 8.21 -16.55
CA ARG A 394 9.75 8.94 -15.32
C ARG A 394 11.09 8.53 -14.72
N TRP A 395 11.36 7.24 -14.60
CA TRP A 395 12.62 6.78 -14.05
C TRP A 395 13.82 7.07 -14.95
N ALA A 396 13.75 6.83 -16.26
CA ALA A 396 14.89 7.01 -17.16
C ALA A 396 15.14 8.48 -17.52
N TYR A 397 14.08 9.29 -17.65
CA TYR A 397 14.16 10.64 -18.20
C TYR A 397 13.60 11.74 -17.28
N GLY A 398 12.88 11.39 -16.20
CA GLY A 398 12.16 12.37 -15.37
C GLY A 398 10.90 12.92 -16.03
N GLU A 399 10.42 12.27 -17.09
CA GLU A 399 9.25 12.72 -17.83
C GLU A 399 7.97 12.22 -17.17
N LEU A 400 7.07 13.14 -16.87
CA LEU A 400 5.73 12.83 -16.40
C LEU A 400 4.83 12.56 -17.61
N MET A 401 4.22 11.37 -17.66
CA MET A 401 3.21 11.08 -18.68
C MET A 401 1.82 11.45 -18.15
N PRO A 402 1.09 12.38 -18.79
CA PRO A 402 -0.30 12.62 -18.43
C PRO A 402 -1.14 11.37 -18.73
N LEU A 403 -2.13 11.11 -17.88
CA LEU A 403 -3.13 10.06 -18.08
C LEU A 403 -3.91 10.23 -19.39
N ALA A 404 -4.11 11.48 -19.81
CA ALA A 404 -4.73 11.87 -21.07
C ALA A 404 -3.70 11.93 -22.20
N ALA A 405 -3.46 10.78 -22.84
CA ALA A 405 -2.86 10.66 -24.17
C ALA A 405 -3.29 9.34 -24.80
#